data_AF-A0A1Y4WKT4-F1
#
_entry.id   AF-A0A1Y4WKT4-F1
#
_cell.length_a   1.000
_cell.length_b   1.000
_cell.length_c   1.000
_cell.angle_alpha   90.00
_cell.angle_beta   90.00
_cell.angle_gamma   90.00
#
_symmetry.space_group_name_H-M   'P 1'
#
loop_
_entity.id
_entity.type
_entity.pdbx_description
1 polymer ?
#
loop_
_entity_poly.entity_id
_entity_poly.type
_entity_poly.pdbx_seq_one_letter_code
_entity_poly.pdbx_strand_id
1 'polypeptide(L)'
;MNNQNIRHALSKIAWAYLLILLNFRINDLDLLPNWAGYLLIFLAIGQLSGELRNLPLLKPFCILLGIAAGVDWLALPLSGAELTGRFFLLSALVACVALYFHFQLLTDLALLADGPGNAPVLARRLRVCRNIDAVLQIAVTLLSILPLPAEEAWVQLPAVLLLLFWLGARVVIAVSLFVLRGFFPPEGAEDA
;
A
#
# COMPACT_ATOMS: atom_id res chain seq x y z
N MET A 1 3.99 -18.75 17.92
CA MET A 1 3.54 -17.92 16.81
C MET A 1 2.03 -17.81 16.92
N ASN A 2 1.50 -16.60 17.15
CA ASN A 2 0.05 -16.45 17.39
C ASN A 2 -0.67 -16.28 16.05
N ASN A 3 -1.21 -17.39 15.52
CA ASN A 3 -1.87 -17.43 14.22
C ASN A 3 -3.07 -16.46 14.14
N GLN A 4 -3.77 -16.23 15.25
CA GLN A 4 -4.87 -15.25 15.29
C GLN A 4 -4.33 -13.83 15.08
N ASN A 5 -3.23 -13.46 15.74
CA ASN A 5 -2.60 -12.14 15.57
C ASN A 5 -2.14 -11.92 14.12
N ILE A 6 -1.50 -12.92 13.51
CA ILE A 6 -1.06 -12.86 12.11
C ILE A 6 -2.28 -12.68 11.18
N ARG A 7 -3.34 -13.47 11.38
CA ARG A 7 -4.58 -13.39 10.61
C ARG A 7 -5.23 -12.00 10.69
N HIS A 8 -5.29 -11.41 11.89
CA HIS A 8 -5.81 -10.06 12.09
C HIS A 8 -4.93 -9.00 11.43
N ALA A 9 -3.61 -9.12 11.55
CA ALA A 9 -2.67 -8.20 10.95
C ALA A 9 -2.73 -8.24 9.41
N LEU A 10 -2.75 -9.43 8.81
CA LEU A 10 -2.93 -9.61 7.36
C LEU A 10 -4.24 -9.01 6.86
N SER A 11 -5.32 -9.17 7.63
CA SER A 11 -6.62 -8.55 7.30
C SER A 11 -6.53 -7.03 7.31
N LYS A 12 -5.88 -6.44 8.32
CA LYS A 12 -5.68 -4.99 8.41
C LYS A 12 -4.86 -4.46 7.24
N ILE A 13 -3.79 -5.16 6.84
CA ILE A 13 -2.99 -4.76 5.68
C ILE A 13 -3.78 -4.91 4.37
N ALA A 14 -4.55 -5.99 4.21
CA ALA A 14 -5.41 -6.17 3.04
C ALA A 14 -6.45 -5.04 2.93
N TRP A 15 -7.13 -4.71 4.03
CA TRP A 15 -8.03 -3.57 4.10
C TRP A 15 -7.29 -2.25 3.86
N ALA A 16 -6.08 -2.07 4.37
CA ALA A 16 -5.29 -0.87 4.11
C ALA A 16 -5.02 -0.67 2.62
N TYR A 17 -4.62 -1.71 1.90
CA TYR A 17 -4.46 -1.63 0.44
C TYR A 17 -5.78 -1.26 -0.24
N LEU A 18 -6.92 -1.83 0.20
CA LEU A 18 -8.23 -1.44 -0.31
C LEU A 18 -8.59 0.02 0.02
N LEU A 19 -8.29 0.53 1.22
CA LEU A 19 -8.58 1.93 1.58
C LEU A 19 -7.71 2.90 0.77
N ILE A 20 -6.43 2.56 0.55
CA ILE A 20 -5.53 3.34 -0.29
C ILE A 20 -6.01 3.33 -1.76
N LEU A 21 -6.61 2.22 -2.21
CA LEU A 21 -7.19 2.05 -3.56
C LEU A 21 -8.52 2.78 -3.75
N LEU A 22 -9.42 2.70 -2.76
CA LEU A 22 -10.77 3.23 -2.79
C LEU A 22 -10.79 4.71 -2.41
N ASN A 23 -9.82 5.49 -2.88
CA ASN A 23 -9.84 6.94 -2.74
C ASN A 23 -10.96 7.52 -3.65
N PHE A 24 -12.20 7.40 -3.19
CA PHE A 24 -13.37 7.96 -3.85
C PHE A 24 -13.42 9.46 -3.55
N ARG A 25 -13.15 10.24 -4.58
CA ARG A 25 -13.30 11.70 -4.60
C ARG A 25 -14.75 12.04 -4.90
N ILE A 26 -15.43 12.71 -3.97
CA ILE A 26 -16.72 13.36 -4.24
C ILE A 26 -16.48 14.87 -4.13
N ASN A 27 -16.58 15.57 -5.27
CA ASN A 27 -16.14 16.96 -5.42
C ASN A 27 -14.64 17.12 -5.06
N ASP A 28 -14.35 17.72 -3.90
CA ASP A 28 -12.99 17.97 -3.38
C ASP A 28 -12.70 17.23 -2.06
N LEU A 29 -13.60 16.34 -1.65
CA LEU A 29 -13.47 15.55 -0.43
C LEU A 29 -13.22 14.07 -0.77
N ASP A 30 -12.05 13.59 -0.37
CA ASP A 30 -11.73 12.18 -0.32
C ASP A 30 -12.56 11.53 0.81
N LEU A 31 -13.62 10.79 0.44
CA LEU A 31 -14.55 10.16 1.39
C LEU A 31 -13.87 9.06 2.21
N LEU A 32 -12.84 8.44 1.63
CA LEU A 32 -12.05 7.37 2.22
C LEU A 32 -10.59 7.83 2.29
N PRO A 33 -10.16 8.34 3.45
CA PRO A 33 -8.82 8.90 3.56
C PRO A 33 -7.75 7.82 3.43
N ASN A 34 -6.83 8.01 2.50
CA ASN A 34 -5.61 7.22 2.35
C ASN A 34 -4.79 7.09 3.67
N TRP A 35 -4.82 8.11 4.55
CA TRP A 35 -4.19 8.06 5.88
C TRP A 35 -4.74 6.95 6.78
N ALA A 36 -6.03 6.60 6.65
CA ALA A 36 -6.63 5.51 7.41
C ALA A 36 -6.02 4.15 7.01
N GLY A 37 -5.64 3.98 5.73
CA GLY A 37 -4.89 2.84 5.26
C GLY A 37 -3.54 2.72 5.97
N TYR A 38 -2.77 3.81 6.05
CA TYR A 38 -1.49 3.81 6.77
C TYR A 38 -1.67 3.52 8.28
N LEU A 39 -2.73 4.02 8.92
CA LEU A 39 -3.02 3.64 10.31
C LEU A 39 -3.30 2.15 10.49
N LEU A 40 -4.07 1.54 9.58
CA LEU A 40 -4.30 0.09 9.62
C LEU A 40 -2.99 -0.69 9.48
N ILE A 41 -2.09 -0.24 8.60
CA ILE A 41 -0.76 -0.86 8.47
C ILE A 41 0.06 -0.65 9.74
N PHE A 42 0.06 0.54 10.34
CA PHE A 42 0.75 0.81 11.60
C PHE A 42 0.29 -0.14 12.72
N LEU A 43 -1.03 -0.33 12.88
CA LEU A 43 -1.60 -1.27 13.83
C LEU A 43 -1.22 -2.72 13.52
N ALA A 44 -1.17 -3.09 12.24
CA ALA A 44 -0.75 -4.43 11.82
C ALA A 44 0.74 -4.69 12.08
N ILE A 45 1.62 -3.71 11.82
CA ILE A 45 3.05 -3.80 12.13
C ILE A 45 3.26 -4.04 13.63
N GLY A 46 2.47 -3.38 14.49
CA GLY A 46 2.48 -3.64 15.93
C GLY A 46 2.20 -5.11 16.26
N GLN A 47 1.21 -5.71 15.62
CA GLN A 47 0.81 -7.11 15.83
C GLN A 47 1.80 -8.12 15.23
N LEU A 48 2.46 -7.79 14.13
CA LEU A 48 3.46 -8.62 13.46
C LEU A 48 4.88 -8.45 14.03
N SER A 49 5.11 -7.48 14.91
CA SER A 49 6.44 -7.14 15.43
C SER A 49 7.15 -8.28 16.18
N GLY A 50 6.38 -9.21 16.76
CA GLY A 50 6.92 -10.41 17.40
C GLY A 50 7.32 -11.53 16.42
N GLU A 51 6.78 -11.53 15.21
CA GLU A 51 6.94 -12.62 14.23
C GLU A 51 7.91 -12.25 13.09
N LEU A 52 7.98 -10.97 12.74
CA LEU A 52 8.83 -10.47 11.66
C LEU A 52 9.77 -9.39 12.20
N ARG A 53 11.05 -9.75 12.35
CA ARG A 53 12.09 -8.94 12.99
C ARG A 53 12.33 -7.57 12.33
N ASN A 54 12.11 -7.46 11.02
CA ASN A 54 12.38 -6.24 10.25
C ASN A 54 11.18 -5.28 10.19
N LEU A 55 9.97 -5.77 10.46
CA LEU A 55 8.75 -4.97 10.35
C LEU A 55 8.69 -3.75 11.29
N PRO A 56 9.22 -3.79 12.53
CA PRO A 56 9.29 -2.61 13.38
C PRO A 56 10.06 -1.43 12.77
N LEU A 57 11.03 -1.68 11.87
CA LEU A 57 11.78 -0.63 11.17
C LEU A 57 10.90 0.18 10.20
N LEU A 58 9.76 -0.38 9.79
CA LEU A 58 8.79 0.29 8.92
C LEU A 58 7.86 1.25 9.65
N LYS A 59 7.76 1.17 10.99
CA LYS A 59 6.90 2.05 11.79
C LYS A 59 7.17 3.55 11.57
N PRO A 60 8.41 4.07 11.64
CA PRO A 60 8.66 5.50 11.42
C PRO A 60 8.26 5.95 10.01
N PHE A 61 8.52 5.14 9.00
CA PHE A 61 8.10 5.43 7.61
C PHE A 61 6.58 5.41 7.47
N CYS A 62 5.90 4.48 8.12
CA CYS A 62 4.44 4.41 8.13
C CYS A 62 3.82 5.66 8.77
N ILE A 63 4.38 6.15 9.88
CA ILE A 63 3.96 7.40 10.52
C ILE A 63 4.20 8.59 9.59
N LEU A 64 5.39 8.68 8.97
CA LEU A 64 5.71 9.75 8.03
C LEU A 64 4.71 9.79 6.86
N LEU A 65 4.44 8.64 6.24
CA LEU A 65 3.49 8.52 5.14
C LEU A 65 2.05 8.81 5.58
N GLY A 66 1.65 8.36 6.77
CA GLY A 66 0.34 8.66 7.34
C GLY A 66 0.15 10.16 7.62
N ILE A 67 1.18 10.84 8.14
CA ILE A 67 1.15 12.30 8.36
C ILE A 67 1.11 13.03 7.03
N ALA A 68 1.97 12.68 6.06
CA ALA A 68 1.98 13.30 4.73
C ALA A 68 0.60 13.18 4.06
N ALA A 69 0.04 11.96 4.05
CA ALA A 69 -1.30 11.69 3.54
C ALA A 69 -2.40 12.47 4.29
N GLY A 70 -2.30 12.58 5.62
CA GLY A 70 -3.24 13.36 6.43
C GLY A 70 -3.16 14.86 6.18
N VAL A 71 -1.96 15.40 5.98
CA VAL A 71 -1.73 16.81 5.64
C VAL A 71 -2.31 17.11 4.26
N ASP A 72 -2.08 16.26 3.26
CA ASP A 72 -2.64 16.45 1.92
C ASP A 72 -4.17 16.35 1.92
N TRP A 73 -4.72 15.39 2.66
CA TRP A 73 -6.16 15.25 2.84
C TRP A 73 -6.82 16.49 3.46
N LEU A 74 -6.16 17.15 4.43
CA LEU A 74 -6.63 18.41 5.01
C LEU A 74 -6.41 19.61 4.07
N ALA A 75 -5.30 19.63 3.34
CA ALA A 75 -4.93 20.75 2.47
C ALA A 75 -5.77 20.82 1.19
N LEU A 76 -6.20 19.69 0.65
CA LEU A 76 -7.05 19.59 -0.53
C LEU A 76 -8.36 20.41 -0.43
N PRO A 77 -9.23 20.21 0.58
CA PRO A 77 -10.48 20.97 0.70
C PRO A 77 -10.24 22.44 1.09
N LEU A 78 -9.13 22.76 1.76
CA LEU A 78 -8.83 24.12 2.20
C LEU A 78 -8.18 24.99 1.12
N SER A 79 -7.39 24.38 0.23
CA SER A 79 -6.48 25.10 -0.65
C SER A 79 -6.54 24.66 -2.12
N GLY A 80 -7.39 23.69 -2.45
CA GLY A 80 -7.62 23.17 -3.81
C GLY A 80 -6.45 22.36 -4.39
N ALA A 81 -5.38 22.15 -3.62
CA ALA A 81 -4.21 21.38 -4.05
C ALA A 81 -3.54 20.69 -2.87
N GLU A 82 -2.89 19.55 -3.15
CA GLU A 82 -2.05 18.83 -2.19
C GLU A 82 -0.89 19.71 -1.72
N LEU A 83 -0.57 19.68 -0.42
CA LEU A 83 0.48 20.53 0.15
C LEU A 83 1.86 19.95 -0.16
N THR A 84 2.02 18.63 -0.08
CA THR A 84 3.27 17.95 -0.43
C THR A 84 3.58 18.08 -1.91
N GLY A 85 2.55 18.01 -2.76
CA GLY A 85 2.64 18.19 -4.21
C GLY A 85 3.14 19.58 -4.64
N ARG A 86 2.99 20.62 -3.80
CA ARG A 86 3.50 21.97 -4.08
C ARG A 86 5.02 22.06 -4.02
N PHE A 87 5.66 21.19 -3.24
CA PHE A 87 7.11 21.20 -3.04
C PHE A 87 7.73 19.97 -3.69
N PHE A 88 8.34 20.15 -4.87
CA PHE A 88 8.94 19.07 -5.65
C PHE A 88 9.87 18.13 -4.85
N LEU A 89 10.75 18.67 -4.00
CA LEU A 89 11.67 17.84 -3.20
C LEU A 89 10.93 17.04 -2.12
N LEU A 90 9.88 17.61 -1.54
CA LEU A 90 9.07 16.93 -0.52
C LEU A 90 8.23 15.83 -1.16
N SER A 91 7.58 16.10 -2.29
CA SER A 91 6.82 15.10 -3.03
C SER A 91 7.71 13.95 -3.52
N ALA A 92 8.91 14.25 -4.05
CA ALA A 92 9.88 13.24 -4.43
C ALA A 92 10.34 12.38 -3.23
N LEU A 93 10.63 13.01 -2.09
CA LEU A 93 11.01 12.29 -0.87
C LEU A 93 9.88 11.37 -0.38
N VAL A 94 8.64 11.88 -0.32
CA VAL A 94 7.47 11.10 0.08
C VAL A 94 7.24 9.93 -0.88
N ALA A 95 7.37 10.14 -2.18
CA ALA A 95 7.27 9.08 -3.19
C ALA A 95 8.35 8.00 -3.01
N CYS A 96 9.61 8.39 -2.76
CA CYS A 96 10.70 7.46 -2.48
C CYS A 96 10.46 6.65 -1.21
N VAL A 97 10.01 7.30 -0.12
CA VAL A 97 9.68 6.62 1.13
C VAL A 97 8.51 5.66 0.93
N ALA A 98 7.46 6.08 0.20
CA ALA A 98 6.31 5.23 -0.10
C ALA A 98 6.71 3.99 -0.92
N LEU A 99 7.55 4.19 -1.94
CA LEU A 99 8.11 3.11 -2.75
C LEU A 99 8.87 2.10 -1.90
N TYR A 100 9.81 2.58 -1.09
CA TYR A 100 10.59 1.73 -0.19
C TYR A 100 9.69 1.00 0.81
N PHE A 101 8.74 1.70 1.42
CA PHE A 101 7.82 1.16 2.41
C PHE A 101 6.98 0.02 1.85
N HIS A 102 6.33 0.23 0.70
CA HIS A 102 5.52 -0.81 0.07
C HIS A 102 6.37 -1.99 -0.42
N PHE A 103 7.54 -1.70 -0.96
CA PHE A 103 8.47 -2.74 -1.40
C PHE A 103 8.90 -3.64 -0.24
N GLN A 104 9.36 -3.04 0.85
CA GLN A 104 9.83 -3.77 2.03
C GLN A 104 8.67 -4.52 2.70
N LEU A 105 7.51 -3.89 2.86
CA LEU A 105 6.32 -4.52 3.43
C LEU A 105 5.93 -5.80 2.68
N LEU A 106 5.85 -5.76 1.35
CA LEU A 106 5.52 -6.93 0.54
C LEU A 106 6.61 -8.00 0.56
N THR A 107 7.86 -7.60 0.75
CA THR A 107 8.98 -8.53 0.94
C THR A 107 8.84 -9.31 2.23
N ASP A 108 8.57 -8.62 3.34
CA ASP A 108 8.37 -9.25 4.65
C ASP A 108 7.12 -10.15 4.65
N LEU A 109 6.05 -9.76 3.97
CA LEU A 109 4.84 -10.57 3.82
C LEU A 109 5.06 -11.80 2.91
N ALA A 110 5.90 -11.68 1.88
CA ALA A 110 6.29 -12.83 1.06
C ALA A 110 7.15 -13.82 1.86
N LEU A 111 8.01 -13.35 2.76
CA LEU A 111 8.78 -14.21 3.67
C LEU A 111 7.84 -14.94 4.66
N LEU A 112 6.83 -14.24 5.18
CA LEU A 112 5.80 -14.83 6.02
C LEU A 112 5.01 -15.93 5.29
N ALA A 113 4.70 -15.72 4.01
CA ALA A 113 4.01 -16.70 3.17
C ALA A 113 4.88 -17.94 2.88
N ASP A 114 6.19 -17.76 2.66
CA ASP A 114 7.12 -18.84 2.31
C ASP A 114 7.49 -19.71 3.52
N GLY A 115 7.64 -19.09 4.70
CA GLY A 115 7.92 -19.81 5.94
C GLY A 115 6.63 -20.25 6.64
N PRO A 116 6.14 -19.47 7.63
CA PRO A 116 4.94 -19.80 8.41
C PRO A 116 3.68 -20.19 7.62
N GLY A 117 3.42 -19.52 6.49
CA GLY A 117 2.21 -19.75 5.69
C GLY A 117 2.28 -20.99 4.80
N ASN A 118 3.46 -21.60 4.63
CA ASN A 118 3.72 -22.72 3.71
C ASN A 118 3.06 -22.56 2.33
N ALA A 119 3.08 -21.34 1.80
CA ALA A 119 2.38 -20.92 0.59
C ALA A 119 3.38 -20.34 -0.45
N PRO A 120 4.30 -21.16 -1.00
CA PRO A 120 5.39 -20.69 -1.86
C PRO A 120 4.88 -20.04 -3.16
N VAL A 121 3.75 -20.51 -3.70
CA VAL A 121 3.11 -19.90 -4.87
C VAL A 121 2.63 -18.48 -4.56
N LEU A 122 2.07 -18.27 -3.38
CA LEU A 122 1.58 -16.97 -2.94
C LEU A 122 2.73 -16.03 -2.57
N ALA A 123 3.79 -16.54 -1.94
CA ALA A 123 5.03 -15.83 -1.72
C ALA A 123 5.63 -15.32 -3.04
N ARG A 124 5.71 -16.18 -4.07
CA ARG A 124 6.16 -15.79 -5.40
C ARG A 124 5.27 -14.72 -6.01
N ARG A 125 3.95 -14.85 -5.92
CA ARG A 125 2.99 -13.86 -6.41
C ARG A 125 3.20 -12.51 -5.73
N LEU A 126 3.36 -12.46 -4.42
CA LEU A 126 3.63 -11.22 -3.67
C LEU A 126 4.94 -10.55 -4.12
N ARG A 127 6.01 -11.33 -4.36
CA ARG A 127 7.29 -10.79 -4.88
C ARG A 127 7.14 -10.20 -6.29
N VAL A 128 6.35 -10.84 -7.16
CA VAL A 128 6.06 -10.32 -8.51
C VAL A 128 5.22 -9.05 -8.42
N CYS A 129 4.14 -9.07 -7.64
CA CYS A 129 3.27 -7.92 -7.44
C CYS A 129 4.04 -6.74 -6.84
N ARG A 130 4.96 -6.99 -5.90
CA ARG A 130 5.88 -5.99 -5.35
C ARG A 130 6.72 -5.31 -6.43
N ASN A 131 7.32 -6.08 -7.33
CA ASN A 131 8.15 -5.51 -8.39
C ASN A 131 7.30 -4.72 -9.40
N ILE A 132 6.13 -5.25 -9.76
CA ILE A 132 5.17 -4.55 -10.64
C ILE A 132 4.73 -3.24 -9.99
N ASP A 133 4.32 -3.27 -8.72
CA ASP A 133 3.88 -2.09 -7.98
C ASP A 133 4.96 -1.01 -7.93
N ALA A 134 6.21 -1.39 -7.67
CA ALA A 134 7.34 -0.47 -7.65
C ALA A 134 7.58 0.20 -9.01
N VAL A 135 7.58 -0.58 -10.10
CA VAL A 135 7.77 -0.07 -11.46
C VAL A 135 6.63 0.89 -11.85
N LEU A 136 5.39 0.52 -11.55
CA LEU A 136 4.23 1.34 -11.86
C LEU A 136 4.20 2.63 -11.05
N GLN A 137 4.54 2.57 -9.76
CA GLN A 137 4.65 3.76 -8.93
C GLN A 137 5.71 4.73 -9.47
N ILE A 138 6.88 4.22 -9.89
CA ILE A 138 7.92 5.04 -10.52
C ILE A 138 7.40 5.65 -11.82
N ALA A 139 6.77 4.85 -12.68
CA ALA A 139 6.24 5.32 -13.96
C ALA A 139 5.19 6.43 -13.79
N VAL A 140 4.25 6.26 -12.84
CA VAL A 140 3.24 7.27 -12.51
C VAL A 140 3.90 8.53 -11.97
N THR A 141 4.87 8.40 -11.05
CA THR A 141 5.59 9.54 -10.47
C THR A 141 6.35 10.33 -11.55
N LEU A 142 7.02 9.65 -12.47
CA LEU A 142 7.71 10.29 -13.59
C LEU A 142 6.73 11.00 -14.53
N LEU A 143 5.58 10.40 -14.80
CA LEU A 143 4.54 11.00 -15.63
C LEU A 143 3.99 12.29 -15.02
N SER A 144 3.86 12.35 -13.69
CA SER A 144 3.43 13.56 -12.97
C SER A 144 4.46 14.68 -12.96
N ILE A 145 5.75 14.36 -13.11
CA ILE A 145 6.86 15.34 -13.06
C ILE A 145 7.22 15.83 -14.47
N LEU A 146 7.10 14.97 -15.48
CA LEU A 146 7.52 15.28 -16.84
C LEU A 146 6.55 16.32 -17.45
N PRO A 147 7.05 17.40 -18.08
CA PRO A 147 6.21 18.43 -18.69
C PRO A 147 5.66 17.94 -20.04
N LEU A 148 4.82 16.91 -20.00
CA LEU A 148 4.08 16.42 -21.15
C LEU A 148 2.82 17.29 -21.35
N PRO A 149 2.35 17.42 -22.60
CA PRO A 149 1.10 18.11 -22.86
C PRO A 149 -0.07 17.29 -22.33
N ALA A 150 -0.50 17.58 -21.09
CA ALA A 150 -1.50 16.82 -20.36
C ALA A 150 -2.90 16.82 -21.02
N GLU A 151 -3.17 17.78 -21.90
CA GLU A 151 -4.44 17.89 -22.64
C GLU A 151 -4.50 16.99 -23.88
N GLU A 152 -3.38 16.39 -24.28
CA GLU A 152 -3.30 15.59 -25.48
C GLU A 152 -3.79 14.15 -25.23
N ALA A 153 -4.69 13.66 -26.08
CA ALA A 153 -5.28 12.32 -25.94
C ALA A 153 -4.23 11.19 -25.96
N TRP A 154 -3.13 11.38 -26.69
CA TRP A 154 -2.02 10.41 -26.75
C TRP A 154 -1.20 10.35 -25.47
N VAL A 155 -1.29 11.35 -24.58
CA VAL A 155 -0.72 11.33 -23.23
C VAL A 155 -1.76 10.82 -22.22
N GLN A 156 -2.99 11.29 -22.31
CA GLN A 156 -4.07 10.95 -21.37
C GLN A 156 -4.44 9.47 -21.40
N LEU A 157 -4.60 8.86 -22.58
CA LEU A 157 -5.02 7.46 -22.68
C LEU A 157 -3.98 6.51 -22.05
N PRO A 158 -2.67 6.59 -22.37
CA PRO A 158 -1.66 5.80 -21.67
C PRO A 158 -1.58 6.10 -20.17
N ALA A 159 -1.74 7.37 -19.75
CA ALA A 159 -1.76 7.75 -18.34
C ALA A 159 -2.87 7.01 -17.58
N VAL A 160 -4.09 7.05 -18.11
CA VAL A 160 -5.26 6.37 -17.52
C VAL A 160 -5.06 4.86 -17.51
N LEU A 161 -4.59 4.28 -18.62
CA LEU A 161 -4.31 2.84 -18.68
C LEU A 161 -3.25 2.41 -17.66
N LEU A 162 -2.19 3.21 -17.49
CA LEU A 162 -1.14 2.98 -16.50
C LEU A 162 -1.71 3.03 -15.08
N LEU A 163 -2.54 4.02 -14.76
CA LEU A 163 -3.21 4.15 -13.46
C LEU A 163 -4.16 2.98 -13.19
N LEU A 164 -4.95 2.56 -14.18
CA LEU A 164 -5.84 1.40 -14.08
C LEU A 164 -5.05 0.09 -13.86
N PHE A 165 -3.93 -0.07 -14.56
CA PHE A 165 -3.06 -1.23 -14.37
C PHE A 165 -2.41 -1.23 -12.98
N TRP A 166 -2.01 -0.06 -12.47
CA TRP A 166 -1.49 0.10 -11.11
C TRP A 166 -2.55 -0.20 -10.04
N LEU A 167 -3.77 0.28 -10.25
CA LEU A 167 -4.94 -0.06 -9.44
C LEU A 167 -5.16 -1.58 -9.42
N GLY A 168 -5.14 -2.24 -10.58
CA GLY A 168 -5.29 -3.68 -10.70
C GLY A 168 -4.20 -4.45 -9.92
N ALA A 169 -2.95 -4.03 -10.01
CA ALA A 169 -1.84 -4.65 -9.27
C ALA A 169 -2.05 -4.55 -7.75
N ARG A 170 -2.49 -3.40 -7.26
CA ARG A 170 -2.82 -3.15 -5.84
C ARG A 170 -4.02 -3.98 -5.36
N VAL A 171 -5.05 -4.17 -6.20
CA VAL A 171 -6.18 -5.07 -5.91
C VAL A 171 -5.69 -6.52 -5.79
N VAL A 172 -4.83 -6.95 -6.72
CA VAL A 172 -4.23 -8.29 -6.68
C VAL A 172 -3.43 -8.51 -5.39
N ILE A 173 -2.70 -7.49 -4.91
CA ILE A 173 -2.01 -7.53 -3.62
C ILE A 173 -3.02 -7.74 -2.49
N ALA A 174 -4.06 -6.91 -2.40
CA ALA A 174 -5.06 -7.01 -1.35
C ALA A 174 -5.73 -8.40 -1.31
N VAL A 175 -6.14 -8.94 -2.47
CA VAL A 175 -6.70 -10.28 -2.58
C VAL A 175 -5.70 -11.35 -2.15
N SER A 176 -4.43 -11.22 -2.56
CA SER A 176 -3.37 -12.15 -2.19
C SER A 176 -3.14 -12.18 -0.68
N LEU A 177 -3.30 -11.04 0.02
CA LEU A 177 -3.23 -10.97 1.48
C LEU A 177 -4.45 -11.60 2.17
N PHE A 178 -5.65 -11.45 1.61
CA PHE A 178 -6.84 -12.17 2.10
C PHE A 178 -6.72 -13.68 1.91
N VAL A 179 -6.13 -14.14 0.80
CA VAL A 179 -5.84 -15.55 0.59
C VAL A 179 -4.78 -16.03 1.60
N LEU A 180 -3.72 -15.25 1.82
CA LEU A 180 -2.65 -15.59 2.76
C LEU A 180 -3.18 -15.74 4.19
N ARG A 181 -4.12 -14.88 4.60
CA ARG A 181 -4.83 -14.98 5.87
C ARG A 181 -5.46 -16.37 6.08
N GLY A 182 -5.92 -17.02 5.02
CA GLY A 182 -6.53 -18.35 5.08
C GLY A 182 -5.58 -19.46 5.55
N PHE A 183 -4.28 -19.28 5.34
CA PHE A 183 -3.24 -20.22 5.77
C PHE A 183 -2.91 -20.14 7.27
N PHE A 184 -3.49 -19.19 7.99
CA PHE A 184 -3.35 -19.03 9.44
C PHE A 184 -4.71 -19.25 10.12
N PRO A 185 -5.09 -20.51 10.42
CA PRO A 185 -6.34 -20.80 11.11
C PRO A 185 -6.31 -20.32 12.56
N PRO A 186 -7.46 -19.94 13.15
CA PRO A 186 -7.54 -19.63 14.57
C PRO A 186 -7.30 -20.90 15.40
N GLU A 187 -6.58 -20.76 16.52
CA GLU A 187 -6.39 -21.85 17.49
C GLU A 187 -7.76 -22.42 17.90
N GLY A 188 -7.97 -23.74 17.69
CA GLY A 188 -9.24 -24.45 17.94
C GLY A 188 -10.00 -24.97 16.71
N ALA A 189 -9.48 -24.79 15.49
CA ALA A 189 -10.12 -25.27 14.25
C ALA A 189 -9.62 -26.64 13.73
N GLU A 190 -8.67 -27.29 14.43
CA GLU A 190 -8.17 -28.63 14.05
C GLU A 190 -9.06 -29.78 14.59
N ASP A 191 -10.04 -29.49 15.45
CA ASP A 191 -10.89 -30.50 16.12
C ASP A 191 -12.35 -30.55 15.60
N ALA A 192 -12.64 -30.03 14.41
CA ALA A 192 -13.99 -30.01 13.82
C ALA A 192 -14.08 -30.75 12.47
#